data_AF-A0A8T1E8E8-F1
#
_entry.id   AF-A0A8T1E8E8-F1
#
_cell.length_a   1.000
_cell.length_b   1.000
_cell.length_c   1.000
_cell.angle_alpha   90.00
_cell.angle_beta   90.00
_cell.angle_gamma   90.00
#
_symmetry.space_group_name_H-M   'P 1'
#
loop_
_entity.id
_entity.type
_entity.pdbx_description
1 polymer ?
#
loop_
_entity_poly.entity_id
_entity_poly.type
_entity_poly.pdbx_seq_one_letter_code
_entity_poly.pdbx_strand_id
1 'polypeptide(L)'
;MDDAAINGHLDVVLYLLEHRNEGFSRFAMASARNIEVQCLFATSDTSPRPRRSHVSNDQLIMLQAVYKRRPAFVKGCLRSLANIALREGNIEILDWLNQLGLHVELHTTIPIRQAVGRGDVKLLQWFYWNEFELHDPDLLHLAVQKEQLDAARWLSKHGFKITSLSLIEEAGRKEMVPMLRWLVEHGPPLDFGTAMKLTVEYFHNEIAWWVSESDRVQIVLEALQKEKQDVLGWILTRTRFENVSSQQRIRDAIQRAPESIILRIEEDLSDLEECKWCFLPTNKRRYSEMELAS
;
A
#
# COMPACT_ATOMS: atom_id res chain seq x y z
N MET A 1 -19.99 28.77 2.73
CA MET A 1 -20.39 27.38 2.48
C MET A 1 -19.19 26.45 2.58
N ASP A 2 -18.05 26.84 2.02
CA ASP A 2 -16.79 26.08 2.02
C ASP A 2 -16.43 25.48 3.38
N ASP A 3 -16.23 26.30 4.41
CA ASP A 3 -15.81 25.81 5.73
C ASP A 3 -16.84 24.90 6.39
N ALA A 4 -18.13 25.21 6.23
CA ALA A 4 -19.19 24.36 6.75
C ALA A 4 -19.15 22.97 6.08
N ALA A 5 -18.94 22.92 4.76
CA ALA A 5 -18.81 21.66 4.04
C ALA A 5 -17.53 20.88 4.40
N ILE A 6 -16.39 21.58 4.55
CA ILE A 6 -15.11 20.97 4.94
C ILE A 6 -15.23 20.32 6.33
N ASN A 7 -15.89 21.00 7.27
CA ASN A 7 -16.09 20.50 8.63
C ASN A 7 -17.30 19.56 8.78
N GLY A 8 -17.99 19.22 7.69
CA GLY A 8 -19.12 18.29 7.73
C GLY A 8 -20.43 18.83 8.31
N HIS A 9 -20.55 20.15 8.50
CA HIS A 9 -21.74 20.81 9.02
C HIS A 9 -22.82 20.97 7.94
N LEU A 10 -23.44 19.85 7.58
CA LEU A 10 -24.46 19.77 6.53
C LEU A 10 -25.66 20.67 6.83
N ASP A 11 -26.11 20.73 8.07
CA ASP A 11 -27.17 21.61 8.55
C ASP A 11 -26.89 23.09 8.23
N VAL A 12 -25.67 23.56 8.48
CA VAL A 12 -25.24 24.92 8.15
C VAL A 12 -25.20 25.13 6.63
N VAL A 13 -24.72 24.14 5.86
CA VAL A 13 -24.73 24.22 4.39
C VAL A 13 -26.15 24.36 3.86
N LEU A 14 -27.10 23.57 4.38
CA LEU A 14 -28.51 23.61 3.99
C LEU A 14 -29.17 24.93 4.37
N TYR A 15 -28.92 25.44 5.57
CA TYR A 15 -29.39 26.77 5.99
C TYR A 15 -28.89 27.86 5.04
N LEU A 16 -27.59 27.85 4.70
CA LEU A 16 -27.02 28.82 3.77
C LEU A 16 -27.58 28.65 2.35
N LEU A 17 -27.86 27.42 1.90
CA LEU A 17 -28.42 27.15 0.58
C LEU A 17 -29.83 27.75 0.43
N GLU A 18 -30.63 27.65 1.49
CA GLU A 18 -31.99 28.17 1.53
C GLU A 18 -32.03 29.70 1.59
N HIS A 19 -31.20 30.30 2.45
CA HIS A 19 -31.32 31.71 2.83
C HIS A 19 -30.37 32.64 2.05
N ARG A 20 -29.41 32.10 1.30
CA ARG A 20 -28.36 32.90 0.64
C ARG A 20 -28.20 32.61 -0.85
N ASN A 21 -27.44 33.49 -1.52
CA ASN A 21 -27.27 33.49 -2.97
C ASN A 21 -25.81 33.46 -3.44
N GLU A 22 -24.84 33.55 -2.54
CA GLU A 22 -23.41 33.58 -2.91
C GLU A 22 -22.86 32.20 -3.31
N GLY A 23 -23.33 31.13 -2.66
CA GLY A 23 -22.89 29.76 -2.91
C GLY A 23 -21.51 29.43 -2.30
N PHE A 24 -20.82 28.49 -2.94
CA PHE A 24 -19.43 28.11 -2.63
C PHE A 24 -18.41 29.10 -3.24
N SER A 25 -17.16 29.09 -2.79
CA SER A 25 -16.13 29.92 -3.40
C SER A 25 -15.85 29.54 -4.86
N ARG A 26 -15.30 30.50 -5.62
CA ARG A 26 -14.86 30.26 -7.01
C ARG A 26 -13.88 29.10 -7.13
N PHE A 27 -13.02 28.91 -6.13
CA PHE A 27 -12.08 27.80 -6.08
C PHE A 27 -12.81 26.47 -5.93
N ALA A 28 -13.72 26.35 -4.96
CA ALA A 28 -14.52 25.15 -4.75
C ALA A 28 -15.40 24.81 -5.98
N MET A 29 -15.95 25.81 -6.67
CA MET A 29 -16.68 25.60 -7.92
C MET A 29 -15.79 25.15 -9.08
N ALA A 30 -14.55 25.64 -9.15
CA ALA A 30 -13.60 25.27 -10.19
C ALA A 30 -13.02 23.86 -9.98
N SER A 31 -12.72 23.47 -8.75
CA SER A 31 -12.24 22.12 -8.42
C SER A 31 -13.29 21.04 -8.66
N ALA A 32 -14.58 21.37 -8.53
CA ALA A 32 -15.68 20.44 -8.73
C ALA A 32 -16.08 20.22 -10.19
N ARG A 33 -15.28 20.68 -11.17
CA ARG A 33 -15.61 20.61 -12.60
C ARG A 33 -15.80 19.19 -13.15
N ASN A 34 -15.10 18.22 -12.58
CA ASN A 34 -15.08 16.83 -13.03
C ASN A 34 -16.05 15.93 -12.26
N ILE A 35 -16.95 16.53 -11.49
CA ILE A 35 -17.99 15.83 -10.74
C ILE A 35 -19.32 16.31 -11.30
N GLU A 36 -20.26 15.41 -11.43
CA GLU A 36 -21.63 15.74 -11.76
C GLU A 36 -22.55 15.19 -10.67
N VAL A 37 -23.63 15.91 -10.40
CA VAL A 37 -24.65 15.48 -9.45
C VAL A 37 -25.98 15.52 -10.17
N GLN A 38 -26.49 14.34 -10.52
CA GLN A 38 -27.77 14.20 -11.17
C GLN A 38 -28.88 14.44 -10.16
N CYS A 39 -29.57 15.57 -10.29
CA CYS A 39 -30.66 15.96 -9.41
C CYS A 39 -31.98 15.32 -9.86
N LEU A 40 -32.06 14.00 -9.71
CA LEU A 40 -33.30 13.24 -9.89
C LEU A 40 -34.08 13.33 -8.58
N PHE A 41 -34.76 14.46 -8.34
CA PHE A 41 -35.72 14.54 -7.24
C PHE A 41 -36.81 13.50 -7.54
N ALA A 42 -36.68 12.31 -6.95
CA ALA A 42 -37.51 11.17 -7.27
C ALA A 42 -38.99 11.57 -7.21
N THR A 43 -39.65 11.57 -8.35
CA THR A 43 -41.10 11.42 -8.41
C THR A 43 -41.31 9.92 -8.59
N SER A 44 -41.84 9.26 -7.55
CA SER A 44 -42.12 7.82 -7.48
C SER A 44 -40.92 6.85 -7.60
N ASP A 45 -40.54 6.30 -6.46
CA ASP A 45 -40.47 4.85 -6.20
C ASP A 45 -39.70 3.93 -7.16
N THR A 46 -38.47 4.31 -7.55
CA THR A 46 -37.53 3.34 -8.14
C THR A 46 -36.10 3.54 -7.62
N SER A 47 -35.78 2.90 -6.49
CA SER A 47 -34.40 2.50 -6.18
C SER A 47 -34.40 1.16 -5.43
N PRO A 48 -33.65 0.14 -5.89
CA PRO A 48 -33.62 -1.17 -5.26
C PRO A 48 -32.58 -1.17 -4.13
N ARG A 49 -32.88 -0.54 -2.98
CA ARG A 49 -32.34 -0.87 -1.64
C ARG A 49 -32.84 0.16 -0.61
N PRO A 50 -33.71 -0.23 0.34
CA PRO A 50 -34.04 0.64 1.45
C PRO A 50 -32.90 0.56 2.48
N ARG A 51 -31.89 1.43 2.38
CA ARG A 51 -31.13 1.80 3.57
C ARG A 51 -32.02 2.78 4.34
N ARG A 52 -32.27 2.50 5.63
CA ARG A 52 -33.11 3.34 6.52
C ARG A 52 -32.76 4.82 6.28
N SER A 53 -33.69 5.60 5.74
CA SER A 53 -33.44 7.00 5.41
C SER A 53 -33.35 7.79 6.71
N HIS A 54 -32.18 8.34 7.01
CA HIS A 54 -32.00 9.26 8.13
C HIS A 54 -32.28 10.72 7.72
N VAL A 55 -32.50 10.97 6.43
CA VAL A 55 -32.83 12.30 5.91
C VAL A 55 -34.25 12.69 6.32
N SER A 56 -34.39 13.84 6.99
CA SER A 56 -35.72 14.36 7.33
C SER A 56 -36.43 14.81 6.04
N ASN A 57 -37.72 14.49 5.95
CA ASN A 57 -38.57 14.89 4.82
C ASN A 57 -38.51 16.42 4.57
N ASP A 58 -38.28 17.19 5.63
CA ASP A 58 -38.14 18.65 5.60
C ASP A 58 -36.95 19.11 4.75
N GLN A 59 -35.79 18.42 4.81
CA GLN A 59 -34.62 18.76 4.01
C GLN A 59 -34.88 18.53 2.52
N LEU A 60 -35.58 17.44 2.17
CA LEU A 60 -35.98 17.16 0.79
C LEU A 60 -36.95 18.22 0.26
N ILE A 61 -37.98 18.57 1.03
CA ILE A 61 -38.96 19.60 0.66
C ILE A 61 -38.28 20.96 0.46
N MET A 62 -37.40 21.35 1.40
CA MET A 62 -36.61 22.57 1.28
C MET A 62 -35.77 22.56 0.01
N LEU A 63 -35.01 21.48 -0.23
CA LEU A 63 -34.12 21.39 -1.40
C LEU A 63 -34.90 21.44 -2.71
N GLN A 64 -36.04 20.75 -2.80
CA GLN A 64 -36.95 20.81 -3.96
C GLN A 64 -37.48 22.23 -4.19
N ALA A 65 -37.86 22.94 -3.12
CA ALA A 65 -38.36 24.30 -3.19
C ALA A 65 -37.29 25.28 -3.71
N VAL A 66 -36.05 25.17 -3.20
CA VAL A 66 -34.93 26.01 -3.64
C VAL A 66 -34.51 25.65 -5.07
N TYR A 67 -34.49 24.36 -5.42
CA TYR A 67 -34.14 23.89 -6.76
C TYR A 67 -35.14 24.38 -7.82
N LYS A 68 -36.45 24.33 -7.53
CA LYS A 68 -37.49 24.86 -8.43
C LYS A 68 -37.30 26.34 -8.73
N ARG A 69 -36.80 27.11 -7.76
CA ARG A 69 -36.52 28.54 -7.92
C ARG A 69 -35.21 28.81 -8.65
N ARG A 70 -34.16 28.02 -8.36
CA ARG A 70 -32.77 28.29 -8.80
C ARG A 70 -32.01 27.01 -9.16
N PRO A 71 -32.37 26.31 -10.26
CA PRO A 71 -31.84 24.98 -10.55
C PRO A 71 -30.33 24.98 -10.81
N ALA A 72 -29.82 25.91 -11.64
CA ALA A 72 -28.39 25.98 -11.95
C ALA A 72 -27.53 26.28 -10.71
N PHE A 73 -28.02 27.16 -9.83
CA PHE A 73 -27.34 27.50 -8.57
C PHE A 73 -27.25 26.30 -7.63
N VAL A 74 -28.37 25.60 -7.43
CA VAL A 74 -28.41 24.41 -6.56
C VAL A 74 -27.55 23.28 -7.11
N LYS A 75 -27.61 23.00 -8.42
CA LYS A 75 -26.70 22.02 -9.06
C LYS A 75 -25.23 22.37 -8.82
N GLY A 76 -24.86 23.64 -9.01
CA GLY A 76 -23.51 24.13 -8.75
C GLY A 76 -23.07 23.91 -7.30
N CYS A 77 -23.96 24.22 -6.34
CA CYS A 77 -23.69 24.03 -4.91
C CYS A 77 -23.57 22.55 -4.52
N LEU A 78 -24.49 21.70 -4.98
CA LEU A 78 -24.46 20.25 -4.71
C LEU A 78 -23.19 19.61 -5.30
N ARG A 79 -22.79 20.01 -6.49
CA ARG A 79 -21.54 19.57 -7.12
C ARG A 79 -20.31 19.95 -6.30
N SER A 80 -20.25 21.20 -5.81
CA SER A 80 -19.17 21.66 -4.93
C SER A 80 -19.16 20.95 -3.57
N LEU A 81 -20.35 20.71 -3.00
CA LEU A 81 -20.50 19.97 -1.76
C LEU A 81 -19.99 18.52 -1.91
N ALA A 82 -20.40 17.83 -2.99
CA ALA A 82 -19.93 16.48 -3.31
C ALA A 82 -18.40 16.45 -3.48
N ASN A 83 -17.82 17.40 -4.21
CA ASN A 83 -16.37 17.50 -4.38
C ASN A 83 -15.62 17.66 -3.06
N ILE A 84 -16.11 18.53 -2.17
CA ILE A 84 -15.51 18.71 -0.86
C ILE A 84 -15.66 17.43 -0.02
N ALA A 85 -16.84 16.82 -0.01
CA ALA A 85 -17.08 15.58 0.74
C ALA A 85 -16.15 14.44 0.29
N LEU A 86 -15.94 14.27 -1.01
CA LEU A 86 -14.97 13.30 -1.56
C LEU A 86 -13.52 13.64 -1.18
N ARG A 87 -13.16 14.93 -1.21
CA ARG A 87 -11.81 15.39 -0.87
C ARG A 87 -11.51 15.22 0.62
N GLU A 88 -12.48 15.47 1.49
CA GLU A 88 -12.31 15.35 2.95
C GLU A 88 -12.63 13.94 3.48
N GLY A 89 -13.16 13.03 2.65
CA GLY A 89 -13.58 11.70 3.11
C GLY A 89 -14.87 11.71 3.94
N ASN A 90 -15.71 12.73 3.76
CA ASN A 90 -16.96 12.86 4.51
C ASN A 90 -18.06 11.98 3.90
N ILE A 91 -18.12 10.74 4.37
CA ILE A 91 -19.10 9.73 3.93
C ILE A 91 -20.53 10.13 4.29
N GLU A 92 -20.74 10.86 5.38
CA GLU A 92 -22.10 11.25 5.82
C GLU A 92 -22.77 12.18 4.82
N ILE A 93 -22.04 13.16 4.29
CA ILE A 93 -22.55 14.04 3.23
C ILE A 93 -22.79 13.27 1.93
N LEU A 94 -21.91 12.33 1.60
CA LEU A 94 -22.07 11.50 0.39
C LEU A 94 -23.27 10.55 0.49
N ASP A 95 -23.47 9.93 1.64
CA ASP A 95 -24.64 9.10 1.93
C ASP A 95 -25.91 9.94 1.94
N TRP A 96 -25.87 11.17 2.43
CA TRP A 96 -27.00 12.11 2.35
C TRP A 96 -27.39 12.42 0.90
N LEU A 97 -26.40 12.69 0.02
CA LEU A 97 -26.66 12.88 -1.42
C LEU A 97 -27.32 11.64 -2.03
N ASN A 98 -26.76 10.46 -1.80
CA ASN A 98 -27.29 9.21 -2.36
C ASN A 98 -28.71 8.89 -1.83
N GLN A 99 -28.98 9.13 -0.54
CA GLN A 99 -30.31 8.90 0.05
C GLN A 99 -31.39 9.81 -0.56
N LEU A 100 -31.01 10.98 -1.08
CA LEU A 100 -31.91 11.89 -1.79
C LEU A 100 -32.09 11.56 -3.28
N GLY A 101 -31.50 10.46 -3.76
CA GLY A 101 -31.49 10.13 -5.19
C GLY A 101 -30.59 11.05 -6.01
N LEU A 102 -29.67 11.77 -5.35
CA LEU A 102 -28.70 12.65 -6.01
C LEU A 102 -27.47 11.82 -6.35
N HIS A 103 -27.46 11.26 -7.55
CA HIS A 103 -26.36 10.40 -8.01
C HIS A 103 -25.13 11.25 -8.32
N VAL A 104 -24.05 10.98 -7.61
CA VAL A 104 -22.73 11.57 -7.88
C VAL A 104 -22.07 10.78 -9.00
N GLU A 105 -21.69 11.45 -10.08
CA GLU A 105 -20.94 10.87 -11.18
C GLU A 105 -19.53 11.47 -11.23
N LEU A 106 -18.54 10.60 -11.45
CA LEU A 106 -17.14 11.00 -11.53
C LEU A 106 -16.68 10.90 -12.98
N HIS A 107 -16.26 12.03 -13.55
CA HIS A 107 -15.67 12.09 -14.89
C HIS A 107 -14.14 11.90 -14.87
N THR A 108 -13.56 11.65 -13.68
CA THR A 108 -12.12 11.41 -13.48
C THR A 108 -11.88 10.47 -12.31
N THR A 109 -10.73 9.79 -12.31
CA THR A 109 -10.28 8.94 -11.19
C THR A 109 -9.62 9.73 -10.05
N ILE A 110 -9.55 11.07 -10.14
CA ILE A 110 -8.85 11.92 -9.16
C ILE A 110 -9.38 11.70 -7.73
N PRO A 111 -10.70 11.68 -7.45
CA PRO A 111 -11.19 11.47 -6.09
C PRO A 111 -10.80 10.11 -5.51
N ILE A 112 -10.82 9.07 -6.34
CA ILE A 112 -10.40 7.70 -5.96
C ILE A 112 -8.90 7.69 -5.65
N ARG A 113 -8.07 8.28 -6.52
CA ARG A 113 -6.61 8.41 -6.29
C ARG A 113 -6.29 9.19 -5.02
N GLN A 114 -7.05 10.23 -4.71
CA GLN A 114 -6.89 10.97 -3.46
C GLN A 114 -7.25 10.13 -2.25
N ALA A 115 -8.34 9.36 -2.30
CA ALA A 115 -8.71 8.42 -1.24
C ALA A 115 -7.59 7.38 -1.00
N VAL A 116 -7.06 6.79 -2.08
CA VAL A 116 -5.90 5.88 -2.01
C VAL A 116 -4.69 6.56 -1.39
N GLY A 117 -4.34 7.76 -1.87
CA GLY A 117 -3.15 8.48 -1.40
C GLY A 117 -3.22 8.91 0.06
N ARG A 118 -4.41 9.01 0.65
CA ARG A 118 -4.64 9.27 2.08
C ARG A 118 -4.80 7.99 2.92
N GLY A 119 -4.90 6.82 2.29
CA GLY A 119 -5.23 5.58 3.00
C GLY A 119 -6.68 5.50 3.46
N ASP A 120 -7.59 6.27 2.86
CA ASP A 120 -8.99 6.34 3.27
C ASP A 120 -9.79 5.13 2.76
N VAL A 121 -9.61 3.99 3.43
CA VAL A 121 -10.26 2.72 3.08
C VAL A 121 -11.78 2.82 3.18
N LYS A 122 -12.33 3.67 4.06
CA LYS A 122 -13.78 3.85 4.19
C LYS A 122 -14.35 4.51 2.94
N LEU A 123 -13.68 5.52 2.41
CA LEU A 123 -14.10 6.14 1.15
C LEU A 123 -13.89 5.20 -0.05
N LEU A 124 -12.84 4.37 -0.06
CA LEU A 124 -12.69 3.33 -1.08
C LEU A 124 -13.82 2.29 -1.05
N GLN A 125 -14.22 1.84 0.15
CA GLN A 125 -15.38 0.97 0.33
C GLN A 125 -16.66 1.65 -0.14
N TRP A 126 -16.82 2.95 0.14
CA TRP A 126 -17.96 3.72 -0.34
C TRP A 126 -18.00 3.78 -1.87
N PHE A 127 -16.88 4.05 -2.54
CA PHE A 127 -16.82 3.99 -4.01
C PHE A 127 -17.21 2.61 -4.53
N TYR A 128 -16.67 1.55 -3.93
CA TYR A 128 -16.97 0.18 -4.34
C TYR A 128 -18.46 -0.20 -4.17
N TRP A 129 -19.06 0.13 -3.03
CA TRP A 129 -20.48 -0.18 -2.77
C TRP A 129 -21.46 0.66 -3.57
N ASN A 130 -21.03 1.80 -4.11
CA ASN A 130 -21.80 2.63 -5.02
C ASN A 130 -21.42 2.38 -6.49
N GLU A 131 -20.80 1.23 -6.79
CA GLU A 131 -20.54 0.73 -8.14
C GLU A 131 -19.65 1.67 -8.99
N PHE A 132 -18.80 2.48 -8.35
CA PHE A 132 -17.82 3.26 -9.08
C PHE A 132 -16.73 2.35 -9.66
N GLU A 133 -16.41 2.59 -10.93
CA GLU A 133 -15.38 1.87 -11.65
C GLU A 133 -13.96 2.17 -11.12
N LEU A 134 -13.30 1.14 -10.60
CA LEU A 134 -11.90 1.19 -10.18
C LEU A 134 -11.00 0.65 -11.31
N HIS A 135 -10.96 1.34 -12.45
CA HIS A 135 -10.20 0.88 -13.62
C HIS A 135 -8.74 1.34 -13.69
N ASP A 136 -8.29 2.21 -12.78
CA ASP A 136 -6.92 2.74 -12.81
C ASP A 136 -5.93 1.69 -12.26
N PRO A 137 -5.11 1.03 -13.11
CA PRO A 137 -4.19 -0.01 -12.67
C PRO A 137 -3.10 0.52 -11.72
N ASP A 138 -2.84 1.83 -11.73
CA ASP A 138 -1.80 2.46 -10.92
C ASP A 138 -2.25 2.73 -9.48
N LEU A 139 -3.51 2.44 -9.11
CA LEU A 139 -4.00 2.68 -7.74
C LEU A 139 -3.17 1.93 -6.70
N LEU A 140 -2.82 0.67 -6.97
CA LEU A 140 -2.00 -0.10 -6.04
C LEU A 140 -0.59 0.49 -5.92
N HIS A 141 0.00 0.89 -7.05
CA HIS A 141 1.30 1.54 -7.08
C HIS A 141 1.30 2.86 -6.29
N LEU A 142 0.24 3.66 -6.45
CA LEU A 142 0.04 4.90 -5.69
C LEU A 142 -0.06 4.64 -4.19
N ALA A 143 -0.79 3.60 -3.77
CA ALA A 143 -0.90 3.21 -2.36
C ALA A 143 0.48 2.91 -1.76
N VAL A 144 1.31 2.13 -2.48
CA VAL A 144 2.68 1.81 -2.05
C VAL A 144 3.54 3.07 -1.98
N GLN A 145 3.53 3.92 -3.01
CA GLN A 145 4.31 5.17 -3.04
C GLN A 145 3.97 6.14 -1.90
N LYS A 146 2.71 6.11 -1.44
CA LYS A 146 2.20 6.94 -0.35
C LYS A 146 2.22 6.24 1.01
N GLU A 147 2.81 5.04 1.09
CA GLU A 147 2.93 4.23 2.31
C GLU A 147 1.56 3.82 2.92
N GLN A 148 0.52 3.75 2.10
CA GLN A 148 -0.84 3.47 2.56
C GLN A 148 -1.11 1.97 2.53
N LEU A 149 -0.60 1.25 3.53
CA LEU A 149 -0.69 -0.22 3.62
C LEU A 149 -2.13 -0.74 3.62
N ASP A 150 -3.03 -0.10 4.35
CA ASP A 150 -4.42 -0.54 4.43
C ASP A 150 -5.16 -0.37 3.11
N ALA A 151 -4.89 0.72 2.38
CA ALA A 151 -5.41 0.91 1.03
C ALA A 151 -4.81 -0.12 0.05
N ALA A 152 -3.51 -0.40 0.14
CA ALA A 152 -2.86 -1.41 -0.71
C ALA A 152 -3.45 -2.82 -0.49
N ARG A 153 -3.65 -3.21 0.78
CA ARG A 153 -4.32 -4.47 1.15
C ARG A 153 -5.76 -4.53 0.64
N TRP A 154 -6.49 -3.43 0.79
CA TRP A 154 -7.87 -3.37 0.32
C TRP A 154 -7.95 -3.51 -1.20
N LEU A 155 -7.11 -2.79 -1.95
CA LEU A 155 -7.04 -2.91 -3.42
C LEU A 155 -6.66 -4.33 -3.85
N SER A 156 -5.67 -4.94 -3.20
CA SER A 156 -5.25 -6.31 -3.53
C SER A 156 -6.38 -7.34 -3.38
N LYS A 157 -7.18 -7.23 -2.30
CA LYS A 157 -8.37 -8.07 -2.10
C LYS A 157 -9.44 -7.91 -3.19
N HIS A 158 -9.45 -6.77 -3.88
CA HIS A 158 -10.40 -6.46 -4.96
C HIS A 158 -9.80 -6.66 -6.35
N GLY A 159 -8.74 -7.46 -6.48
CA GLY A 159 -8.21 -7.93 -7.76
C GLY A 159 -7.03 -7.13 -8.32
N PHE A 160 -6.57 -6.09 -7.64
CA PHE A 160 -5.34 -5.39 -8.02
C PHE A 160 -4.12 -6.24 -7.68
N LYS A 161 -3.43 -6.72 -8.72
CA LYS A 161 -2.26 -7.60 -8.54
C LYS A 161 -0.99 -6.79 -8.33
N ILE A 162 -0.14 -7.25 -7.41
CA ILE A 162 1.24 -6.80 -7.31
C ILE A 162 2.00 -7.50 -8.44
N THR A 163 2.39 -6.75 -9.46
CA THR A 163 3.05 -7.31 -10.66
C THR A 163 4.52 -6.93 -10.78
N SER A 164 4.98 -5.92 -10.04
CA SER A 164 6.30 -5.34 -10.24
C SER A 164 7.22 -5.51 -9.04
N LEU A 165 8.40 -6.09 -9.27
CA LEU A 165 9.50 -6.09 -8.31
C LEU A 165 10.01 -4.67 -8.00
N SER A 166 9.79 -3.71 -8.90
CA SER A 166 10.17 -2.30 -8.64
C SER A 166 9.44 -1.71 -7.43
N LEU A 167 8.22 -2.17 -7.13
CA LEU A 167 7.48 -1.74 -5.94
C LEU A 167 8.11 -2.28 -4.65
N ILE A 168 8.62 -3.51 -4.72
CA ILE A 168 9.32 -4.16 -3.60
C ILE A 168 10.64 -3.45 -3.35
N GLU A 169 11.44 -3.20 -4.40
CA GLU A 169 12.70 -2.46 -4.30
C GLU A 169 12.47 -1.05 -3.72
N GLU A 170 11.43 -0.35 -4.17
CA GLU A 170 11.07 0.98 -3.67
C GLU A 170 10.70 0.96 -2.19
N ALA A 171 9.90 -0.03 -1.75
CA ALA A 171 9.54 -0.20 -0.35
C ALA A 171 10.76 -0.49 0.53
N GLY A 172 11.70 -1.31 0.04
CA GLY A 172 12.96 -1.57 0.74
C GLY A 172 13.85 -0.33 0.84
N ARG A 173 14.03 0.39 -0.26
CA ARG A 173 14.84 1.62 -0.31
C ARG A 173 14.31 2.74 0.60
N LYS A 174 13.00 2.80 0.82
CA LYS A 174 12.35 3.77 1.71
C LYS A 174 12.13 3.24 3.13
N GLU A 175 12.62 2.05 3.44
CA GLU A 175 12.49 1.41 4.76
C GLU A 175 11.02 1.23 5.21
N MET A 176 10.10 1.01 4.26
CA MET A 176 8.68 0.78 4.53
C MET A 176 8.45 -0.67 5.00
N VAL A 177 9.05 -1.07 6.13
CA VAL A 177 9.14 -2.49 6.56
C VAL A 177 7.78 -3.23 6.53
N PRO A 178 6.67 -2.70 7.07
CA PRO A 178 5.38 -3.39 7.00
C PRO A 178 4.84 -3.56 5.58
N MET A 179 5.10 -2.58 4.71
CA MET A 179 4.74 -2.63 3.30
C MET A 179 5.61 -3.64 2.54
N LEU A 180 6.93 -3.61 2.78
CA LEU A 180 7.88 -4.51 2.16
C LEU A 180 7.51 -5.97 2.44
N ARG A 181 7.30 -6.34 3.71
CA ARG A 181 6.87 -7.70 4.08
C ARG A 181 5.61 -8.12 3.34
N TRP A 182 4.59 -7.25 3.37
CA TRP A 182 3.33 -7.54 2.70
C TRP A 182 3.49 -7.72 1.18
N LEU A 183 4.31 -6.88 0.53
CA LEU A 183 4.58 -6.96 -0.90
C LEU A 183 5.36 -8.23 -1.27
N VAL A 184 6.30 -8.67 -0.45
CA VAL A 184 7.06 -9.90 -0.69
C VAL A 184 6.18 -11.14 -0.52
N GLU A 185 5.27 -11.13 0.47
CA GLU A 185 4.34 -12.24 0.72
C GLU A 185 3.27 -12.41 -0.36
N HIS A 186 2.80 -11.31 -0.96
CA HIS A 186 1.66 -11.33 -1.90
C HIS A 186 2.05 -10.97 -3.34
N GLY A 187 3.32 -10.63 -3.56
CA GLY A 187 3.86 -10.22 -4.85
C GLY A 187 4.44 -11.35 -5.67
N PRO A 188 5.09 -11.01 -6.80
CA PRO A 188 5.85 -11.99 -7.55
C PRO A 188 7.02 -12.52 -6.71
N PRO A 189 7.47 -13.75 -6.97
CA PRO A 189 8.64 -14.29 -6.30
C PRO A 189 9.85 -13.39 -6.56
N LEU A 190 10.66 -13.18 -5.53
CA LEU A 190 11.85 -12.36 -5.63
C LEU A 190 12.86 -13.00 -6.57
N ASP A 191 13.38 -12.23 -7.51
CA ASP A 191 14.60 -12.61 -8.20
C ASP A 191 15.83 -12.33 -7.33
N PHE A 192 16.93 -13.00 -7.66
CA PHE A 192 18.19 -12.88 -6.96
C PHE A 192 18.71 -11.43 -6.90
N GLY A 193 18.57 -10.66 -7.98
CA GLY A 193 19.07 -9.29 -8.07
C GLY A 193 18.33 -8.35 -7.12
N THR A 194 17.00 -8.43 -7.09
CA THR A 194 16.17 -7.69 -6.15
C THR A 194 16.47 -8.11 -4.71
N ALA A 195 16.52 -9.42 -4.43
CA ALA A 195 16.84 -9.92 -3.09
C ALA A 195 18.22 -9.42 -2.61
N MET A 196 19.24 -9.48 -3.47
CA MET A 196 20.58 -9.02 -3.19
C MET A 196 20.59 -7.54 -2.78
N LYS A 197 19.93 -6.66 -3.55
CA LYS A 197 19.84 -5.23 -3.20
C LYS A 197 19.17 -5.04 -1.85
N LEU A 198 18.01 -5.68 -1.64
CA LEU A 198 17.25 -5.54 -0.40
C LEU A 198 18.08 -5.98 0.83
N THR A 199 18.84 -7.06 0.73
CA THR A 199 19.65 -7.57 1.86
C THR A 199 20.98 -6.83 2.02
N VAL A 200 21.75 -6.63 0.95
CA VAL A 200 23.16 -6.18 1.03
C VAL A 200 23.29 -4.66 0.94
N GLU A 201 22.40 -3.99 0.20
CA GLU A 201 22.41 -2.54 0.04
C GLU A 201 21.47 -1.84 1.01
N TYR A 202 20.28 -2.42 1.25
CA TYR A 202 19.24 -1.83 2.11
C TYR A 202 19.09 -2.52 3.47
N PHE A 203 19.90 -3.53 3.77
CA PHE A 203 19.98 -4.18 5.10
C PHE A 203 18.68 -4.85 5.59
N HIS A 204 17.75 -5.19 4.69
CA HIS A 204 16.54 -5.96 4.99
C HIS A 204 16.85 -7.45 5.01
N ASN A 205 17.64 -7.90 5.99
CA ASN A 205 18.13 -9.29 6.09
C ASN A 205 17.01 -10.34 6.09
N GLU A 206 15.84 -9.97 6.63
CA GLU A 206 14.66 -10.82 6.67
C GLU A 206 14.22 -11.33 5.30
N ILE A 207 14.53 -10.60 4.22
CA ILE A 207 14.27 -11.00 2.84
C ILE A 207 14.84 -12.39 2.52
N ALA A 208 15.90 -12.82 3.20
CA ALA A 208 16.47 -14.15 3.03
C ALA A 208 15.49 -15.30 3.37
N TRP A 209 14.43 -15.05 4.16
CA TRP A 209 13.36 -16.04 4.39
C TRP A 209 12.51 -16.33 3.16
N TRP A 210 12.44 -15.41 2.19
CA TRP A 210 11.56 -15.52 1.01
C TRP A 210 12.29 -15.95 -0.27
N VAL A 211 13.60 -16.22 -0.22
CA VAL A 211 14.39 -16.62 -1.39
C VAL A 211 14.86 -18.07 -1.28
N SER A 212 15.25 -18.64 -2.42
CA SER A 212 15.74 -20.02 -2.48
C SER A 212 17.04 -20.18 -1.69
N GLU A 213 17.37 -21.42 -1.29
CA GLU A 213 18.66 -21.69 -0.64
C GLU A 213 19.84 -21.32 -1.55
N SER A 214 19.71 -21.54 -2.87
CA SER A 214 20.74 -21.15 -3.84
C SER A 214 21.00 -19.64 -3.84
N ASP A 215 19.93 -18.84 -3.76
CA ASP A 215 20.05 -17.37 -3.69
C ASP A 215 20.64 -16.94 -2.36
N ARG A 216 20.23 -17.56 -1.24
CA ARG A 216 20.84 -17.30 0.08
C ARG A 216 22.34 -17.58 0.08
N VAL A 217 22.78 -18.70 -0.50
CA VAL A 217 24.22 -19.01 -0.63
C VAL A 217 24.94 -17.89 -1.37
N GLN A 218 24.39 -17.45 -2.50
CA GLN A 218 25.03 -16.41 -3.30
C GLN A 218 25.04 -15.04 -2.58
N ILE A 219 24.00 -14.71 -1.81
CA ILE A 219 23.96 -13.54 -0.93
C ILE A 219 25.05 -13.61 0.15
N VAL A 220 25.23 -14.77 0.81
CA VAL A 220 26.30 -14.97 1.80
C VAL A 220 27.68 -14.78 1.18
N LEU A 221 27.92 -15.33 -0.02
CA LEU A 221 29.19 -15.17 -0.74
C LEU A 221 29.49 -13.69 -1.04
N GLU A 222 28.48 -12.93 -1.48
CA GLU A 222 28.62 -11.49 -1.75
C GLU A 222 28.84 -10.69 -0.46
N ALA A 223 28.11 -11.04 0.61
CA ALA A 223 28.25 -10.41 1.91
C ALA A 223 29.64 -10.64 2.54
N LEU A 224 30.26 -11.81 2.31
CA LEU A 224 31.65 -12.08 2.67
C LEU A 224 32.63 -11.17 1.92
N GLN A 225 32.43 -11.00 0.61
CA GLN A 225 33.29 -10.13 -0.21
C GLN A 225 33.18 -8.65 0.15
N LYS A 226 31.97 -8.20 0.52
CA LYS A 226 31.69 -6.80 0.90
C LYS A 226 31.80 -6.54 2.41
N GLU A 227 32.27 -7.51 3.17
CA GLU A 227 32.45 -7.47 4.63
C GLU A 227 31.17 -7.06 5.40
N LYS A 228 30.01 -7.50 4.93
CA LYS A 228 28.70 -7.18 5.50
C LYS A 228 28.34 -8.10 6.69
N GLN A 229 28.95 -7.85 7.84
CA GLN A 229 28.83 -8.71 9.03
C GLN A 229 27.38 -8.91 9.49
N ASP A 230 26.59 -7.85 9.57
CA ASP A 230 25.19 -7.95 10.03
C ASP A 230 24.36 -8.88 9.13
N VAL A 231 24.60 -8.85 7.82
CA VAL A 231 23.93 -9.71 6.84
C VAL A 231 24.37 -11.16 7.04
N LEU A 232 25.68 -11.40 7.21
CA LEU A 232 26.24 -12.73 7.43
C LEU A 232 25.71 -13.36 8.71
N GLY A 233 25.85 -12.67 9.83
CA GLY A 233 25.38 -13.13 11.13
C GLY A 233 23.88 -13.42 11.09
N TRP A 234 23.08 -12.52 10.52
CA TRP A 234 21.64 -12.74 10.44
C TRP A 234 21.28 -13.97 9.59
N ILE A 235 21.83 -14.09 8.37
CA ILE A 235 21.47 -15.19 7.45
C ILE A 235 21.93 -16.54 7.99
N LEU A 236 23.17 -16.63 8.49
CA LEU A 236 23.72 -17.90 8.99
C LEU A 236 22.99 -18.38 10.24
N THR A 237 22.54 -17.47 11.10
CA THR A 237 21.85 -17.82 12.36
C THR A 237 20.34 -18.03 12.22
N ARG A 238 19.70 -17.43 11.23
CA ARG A 238 18.22 -17.42 11.11
C ARG A 238 17.69 -18.14 9.87
N THR A 239 18.57 -18.72 9.06
CA THR A 239 18.18 -19.53 7.89
C THR A 239 18.88 -20.87 7.89
N ARG A 240 18.30 -21.85 7.17
CA ARG A 240 18.85 -23.20 7.05
C ARG A 240 19.48 -23.42 5.69
N PHE A 241 20.55 -24.21 5.69
CA PHE A 241 21.24 -24.70 4.49
C PHE A 241 21.26 -26.22 4.55
N GLU A 242 20.34 -26.87 3.85
CA GLU A 242 20.18 -28.32 3.89
C GLU A 242 21.10 -29.03 2.91
N ASN A 243 21.44 -28.39 1.79
CA ASN A 243 22.29 -29.01 0.79
C ASN A 243 23.77 -28.98 1.22
N VAL A 244 24.40 -30.16 1.20
CA VAL A 244 25.83 -30.31 1.52
C VAL A 244 26.70 -29.47 0.58
N SER A 245 26.30 -29.31 -0.69
CA SER A 245 27.00 -28.46 -1.66
C SER A 245 26.91 -26.97 -1.31
N SER A 246 25.75 -26.50 -0.86
CA SER A 246 25.55 -25.13 -0.34
C SER A 246 26.46 -24.87 0.84
N GLN A 247 26.45 -25.78 1.82
CA GLN A 247 27.31 -25.68 2.99
C GLN A 247 28.79 -25.68 2.61
N GLN A 248 29.20 -26.58 1.71
CA GLN A 248 30.59 -26.66 1.25
C GLN A 248 31.04 -25.37 0.56
N ARG A 249 30.19 -24.75 -0.28
CA ARG A 249 30.48 -23.48 -0.94
C ARG A 249 30.68 -22.34 0.07
N ILE A 250 29.83 -22.28 1.10
CA ILE A 250 29.94 -21.28 2.16
C ILE A 250 31.22 -21.49 2.98
N ARG A 251 31.53 -22.72 3.41
CA ARG A 251 32.78 -23.04 4.13
C ARG A 251 34.01 -22.66 3.32
N ASP A 252 34.06 -23.05 2.05
CA ASP A 252 35.16 -22.75 1.15
C ASP A 252 35.37 -21.23 1.00
N ALA A 253 34.30 -20.44 1.06
CA ALA A 253 34.38 -18.99 0.97
C ALA A 253 34.83 -18.36 2.29
N ILE A 254 34.33 -18.83 3.44
CA ILE A 254 34.79 -18.40 4.77
C ILE A 254 36.29 -18.67 4.92
N GLN A 255 36.77 -19.86 4.53
CA GLN A 255 38.19 -20.21 4.59
C GLN A 255 39.11 -19.35 3.71
N ARG A 256 38.56 -18.70 2.68
CA ARG A 256 39.31 -17.77 1.81
C ARG A 256 39.14 -16.30 2.23
N ALA A 257 38.29 -16.01 3.21
CA ALA A 257 38.10 -14.68 3.72
C ALA A 257 39.33 -14.21 4.53
N PRO A 258 39.56 -12.90 4.65
CA PRO A 258 40.56 -12.35 5.57
C PRO A 258 40.41 -12.90 6.99
N GLU A 259 41.52 -13.14 7.70
CA GLU A 259 41.53 -13.66 9.07
C GLU A 259 40.67 -12.81 10.03
N SER A 260 40.64 -11.49 9.84
CA SER A 260 39.80 -10.57 10.61
C SER A 260 38.30 -10.86 10.50
N ILE A 261 37.85 -11.37 9.35
CA ILE A 261 36.45 -11.74 9.11
C ILE A 261 36.19 -13.13 9.70
N ILE A 262 37.12 -14.07 9.54
CA ILE A 262 36.99 -15.42 10.10
C ILE A 262 36.85 -15.36 11.61
N LEU A 263 37.73 -14.62 12.30
CA LEU A 263 37.69 -14.49 13.77
C LEU A 263 36.36 -13.91 14.26
N ARG A 264 35.80 -12.93 13.55
CA ARG A 264 34.52 -12.32 13.92
C ARG A 264 33.33 -13.24 13.67
N ILE A 265 33.31 -13.93 12.54
CA ILE A 265 32.28 -14.93 12.25
C ILE A 265 32.37 -16.08 13.27
N GLU A 266 33.57 -16.48 13.69
CA GLU A 266 33.78 -17.45 14.77
C GLU A 266 33.26 -16.92 16.10
N GLU A 267 33.58 -15.68 16.49
CA GLU A 267 33.05 -15.05 17.71
C GLU A 267 31.52 -15.03 17.70
N ASP A 268 30.90 -14.53 16.63
CA ASP A 268 29.44 -14.35 16.50
C ASP A 268 28.67 -15.68 16.45
N LEU A 269 29.30 -16.77 15.97
CA LEU A 269 28.64 -18.06 15.75
C LEU A 269 29.08 -19.18 16.70
N SER A 270 30.13 -18.96 17.51
CA SER A 270 30.75 -20.00 18.35
C SER A 270 29.79 -20.67 19.32
N ASP A 271 28.85 -19.92 19.89
CA ASP A 271 27.85 -20.40 20.84
C ASP A 271 26.63 -21.07 20.17
N LEU A 272 26.52 -21.02 18.84
CA LEU A 272 25.37 -21.50 18.09
C LEU A 272 25.65 -22.86 17.45
N GLU A 273 25.17 -23.94 18.08
CA GLU A 273 25.30 -25.33 17.58
C GLU A 273 24.88 -25.48 16.12
N GLU A 274 23.82 -24.78 15.70
CA GLU A 274 23.29 -24.81 14.33
C GLU A 274 24.24 -24.23 13.28
N CYS A 275 25.25 -23.46 13.69
CA CYS A 275 26.22 -22.78 12.82
C CYS A 275 27.61 -23.43 12.82
N LYS A 276 27.86 -24.44 13.67
CA LYS A 276 29.18 -25.10 13.77
C LYS A 276 29.66 -25.74 12.47
N TRP A 277 28.73 -26.11 11.58
CA TRP A 277 29.09 -26.65 10.28
C TRP A 277 29.88 -25.67 9.41
N CYS A 278 29.81 -24.35 9.68
CA CYS A 278 30.57 -23.31 8.96
C CYS A 278 32.09 -23.46 9.14
N PHE A 279 32.55 -24.08 10.21
CA PHE A 279 33.97 -24.16 10.59
C PHE A 279 34.56 -25.57 10.51
N LEU A 280 33.79 -26.55 10.02
CA LEU A 280 34.30 -27.92 9.88
C LEU A 280 35.44 -27.98 8.84
N PRO A 281 36.51 -28.77 9.09
CA PRO A 281 37.58 -28.95 8.12
C PRO A 281 37.02 -29.49 6.81
N THR A 282 37.40 -28.88 5.70
CA THR A 282 37.02 -29.36 4.37
C THR A 282 37.78 -30.65 4.08
N ASN A 283 37.10 -31.69 3.57
CA ASN A 283 37.67 -33.02 3.32
C ASN A 283 38.94 -33.03 2.45
N LYS A 284 39.29 -31.91 1.79
CA LYS A 284 40.55 -31.75 1.07
C LYS A 284 41.79 -31.86 1.97
N ARG A 285 41.73 -31.47 3.24
CA ARG A 285 42.87 -31.65 4.18
C ARG A 285 43.14 -33.12 4.51
N ARG A 286 42.12 -33.99 4.51
CA ARG A 286 42.30 -35.42 4.77
C ARG A 286 43.07 -36.14 3.66
N TYR A 287 42.93 -35.71 2.40
CA TYR A 287 43.69 -36.31 1.29
C TYR A 287 45.14 -35.80 1.24
N SER A 288 45.38 -34.52 1.55
CA SER A 288 46.75 -33.96 1.61
C SER A 288 47.58 -34.51 2.78
N GLU A 289 46.95 -34.80 3.92
CA GLU A 289 47.64 -35.43 5.07
C GLU A 289 47.88 -36.94 4.88
N MET A 290 47.07 -37.62 4.05
CA MET A 290 47.29 -39.03 3.70
C MET A 290 48.35 -39.22 2.60
N GLU A 291 48.50 -38.27 1.67
CA GLU A 291 49.57 -38.30 0.65
C GLU A 291 50.95 -37.89 1.18
N LEU A 292 51.03 -37.15 2.29
CA LEU A 292 52.30 -36.85 2.98
C LEU A 292 52.73 -37.93 3.98
N ALA A 293 51.88 -38.93 4.21
CA ALA A 293 52.10 -40.05 5.13
C ALA A 293 52.22 -41.42 4.43
N SER A 294 52.29 -41.45 3.10
CA SER A 294 52.58 -42.63 2.27
C SER A 294 53.93 -42.51 1.58
#